data_AF-A0ABD2N6K9-F1
#
_entry.id   AF-A0ABD2N6K9-F1
#
_cell.length_a   1.000
_cell.length_b   1.000
_cell.length_c   1.000
_cell.angle_alpha   90.00
_cell.angle_beta   90.00
_cell.angle_gamma   90.00
#
_symmetry.space_group_name_H-M   'P 1'
#
loop_
_entity.id
_entity.type
_entity.pdbx_description
1 polymer ?
#
loop_
_entity_poly.entity_id
_entity_poly.type
_entity_poly.pdbx_seq_one_letter_code
_entity_poly.pdbx_strand_id
1 'polypeptide(L)'
;MNSRYIAAVIVFLNLFTGFKAETEEDAGVIYANRCEVCKILSIELESKLDETGKISEVIETGYAVDDVKPKNKKEYKKSELRLIETLDGICERILNYNIHKERKDSTRFAKGMSETFQTLHGLVDKGVKVELGIPYELWDKPSAEVTNMKTQCESFSNNMKVI
;
A
#
# COMPACT_ATOMS: atom_id res chain seq x y z
N MET A 1 34.85 -41.84 -21.73
CA MET A 1 33.80 -40.87 -21.35
C MET A 1 32.90 -40.69 -22.56
N ASN A 2 31.70 -41.28 -22.51
CA ASN A 2 30.94 -41.67 -23.70
C ASN A 2 30.30 -40.47 -24.40
N SER A 3 30.52 -40.33 -25.71
CA SER A 3 30.01 -39.25 -26.58
C SER A 3 28.49 -38.99 -26.41
N ARG A 4 27.71 -40.04 -26.08
CA ARG A 4 26.27 -39.94 -25.80
C ARG A 4 25.95 -39.11 -24.54
N TYR A 5 26.81 -39.11 -23.52
CA TYR A 5 26.64 -38.29 -22.32
C TYR A 5 26.93 -36.82 -22.58
N ILE A 6 27.92 -36.52 -23.43
CA ILE A 6 28.26 -35.15 -23.82
C ILE A 6 27.09 -34.53 -24.59
N ALA A 7 26.50 -35.27 -25.53
CA ALA A 7 25.30 -34.83 -26.24
C ALA A 7 24.11 -34.59 -25.31
N ALA A 8 23.88 -35.48 -24.33
CA ALA A 8 22.80 -35.32 -23.35
C ALA A 8 23.01 -34.08 -22.46
N VAL A 9 24.24 -33.80 -22.03
CA VAL A 9 24.58 -32.61 -21.24
C VAL A 9 24.41 -31.32 -22.04
N ILE A 10 24.80 -31.32 -23.32
CA ILE A 10 24.61 -30.17 -24.21
C ILE A 10 23.11 -29.91 -24.45
N VAL A 11 22.31 -30.95 -24.67
CA VAL A 11 20.85 -30.80 -24.83
C VAL A 11 20.21 -30.27 -23.55
N PHE A 12 20.62 -30.77 -22.38
CA PHE A 12 20.16 -30.26 -21.08
C PHE A 12 20.55 -28.79 -20.85
N LEU A 13 21.79 -28.41 -21.18
CA LEU A 13 22.26 -27.02 -21.06
C LEU A 13 21.48 -26.07 -21.97
N ASN A 14 21.15 -26.49 -23.20
CA ASN A 14 20.34 -25.68 -24.12
C ASN A 14 18.86 -25.60 -23.70
N LEU A 15 18.33 -26.59 -22.98
CA LEU A 15 16.99 -26.55 -22.39
C LEU A 15 16.88 -25.54 -21.23
N PHE A 16 17.98 -25.29 -20.50
CA PHE A 16 18.00 -24.31 -19.41
C PHE A 16 18.19 -22.86 -19.86
N THR A 17 18.75 -22.62 -21.06
CA THR A 17 19.02 -21.25 -21.56
C THR A 17 17.79 -20.51 -22.11
N GLY A 18 16.62 -21.14 -22.13
CA GLY A 18 15.39 -20.57 -22.71
C GLY A 18 14.45 -19.84 -21.73
N PHE A 19 14.68 -19.93 -20.41
CA PHE A 19 13.86 -19.20 -19.43
C PHE A 19 14.38 -17.78 -19.27
N LYS A 20 13.90 -16.85 -20.10
CA LYS A 20 13.85 -15.44 -19.67
C LYS A 20 12.76 -15.34 -18.61
N ALA A 21 13.15 -15.04 -17.38
CA ALA A 21 12.21 -14.56 -16.38
C ALA A 21 11.70 -13.20 -16.90
N GLU A 22 10.44 -13.17 -17.34
CA GLU A 22 9.72 -11.94 -17.64
C GLU A 22 9.74 -11.12 -16.34
N THR A 23 10.38 -9.96 -16.38
CA THR A 23 10.43 -9.09 -15.20
C THR A 23 9.11 -8.33 -15.12
N GLU A 24 8.61 -8.06 -13.91
CA GLU A 24 7.32 -7.35 -13.72
C GLU A 24 7.27 -5.99 -14.45
N GLU A 25 8.44 -5.42 -14.76
CA GLU A 25 8.64 -4.20 -15.54
C GLU A 25 8.18 -4.34 -17.01
N ASP A 26 8.19 -5.56 -17.57
CA ASP A 26 7.77 -5.86 -18.95
C ASP A 26 6.24 -5.74 -19.14
N ALA A 27 5.47 -5.69 -18.04
CA ALA A 27 4.01 -5.50 -18.04
C ALA A 27 3.57 -4.03 -17.89
N GLY A 28 4.50 -3.07 -17.75
CA GLY A 28 4.21 -1.63 -17.71
C GLY A 28 3.57 -1.11 -16.42
N VAL A 29 3.46 -1.93 -15.37
CA VAL A 29 2.96 -1.56 -14.03
C VAL A 29 4.13 -1.55 -13.05
N ILE A 30 4.40 -0.42 -12.41
CA ILE A 30 5.52 -0.28 -11.46
C ILE A 30 4.97 -0.16 -10.05
N TYR A 31 5.06 -1.24 -9.27
CA TYR A 31 4.58 -1.27 -7.90
C TYR A 31 5.40 -0.39 -6.94
N ALA A 32 4.77 -0.03 -5.82
CA ALA A 32 5.44 0.66 -4.73
C ALA A 32 6.48 -0.27 -4.09
N ASN A 33 7.69 0.23 -3.84
CA ASN A 33 8.69 -0.51 -3.08
C ASN A 33 8.42 -0.39 -1.57
N ARG A 34 9.09 -1.23 -0.77
CA ARG A 34 8.92 -1.25 0.69
C ARG A 34 9.17 0.11 1.37
N CYS A 35 10.12 0.90 0.88
CA CYS A 35 10.41 2.22 1.46
C CYS A 35 9.28 3.20 1.16
N GLU A 36 8.70 3.15 -0.04
CA GLU A 36 7.55 3.99 -0.41
C GLU A 36 6.31 3.63 0.43
N VAL A 37 6.02 2.33 0.57
CA VAL A 37 4.92 1.85 1.42
C VAL A 37 5.11 2.32 2.87
N CYS A 38 6.32 2.12 3.42
CA CYS A 38 6.66 2.54 4.79
C CYS A 38 6.51 4.06 4.98
N LYS A 39 6.97 4.87 4.02
CA LYS A 39 6.83 6.33 4.04
C LYS A 39 5.36 6.75 4.08
N ILE A 40 4.53 6.21 3.18
CA ILE A 40 3.10 6.54 3.13
C ILE A 40 2.38 6.08 4.40
N LEU A 41 2.64 4.85 4.86
CA LEU A 41 2.06 4.34 6.10
C LEU A 41 2.45 5.22 7.31
N SER A 42 3.70 5.66 7.40
CA SER A 42 4.16 6.52 8.50
C SER A 42 3.43 7.86 8.52
N ILE A 43 3.24 8.48 7.34
CA ILE A 43 2.51 9.75 7.20
C ILE A 43 1.05 9.60 7.61
N GLU A 44 0.37 8.54 7.15
CA GLU A 44 -1.03 8.31 7.52
C GLU A 44 -1.17 7.97 9.00
N LEU A 45 -0.24 7.17 9.54
CA LEU A 45 -0.22 6.80 10.95
C LEU A 45 -0.03 8.02 11.85
N GLU A 46 0.91 8.91 11.53
CA GLU A 46 1.11 10.18 12.23
C GLU A 46 -0.16 11.03 12.20
N SER A 47 -0.75 11.22 11.01
CA SER A 47 -2.01 11.96 10.86
C SER A 47 -3.16 11.36 11.67
N LYS A 48 -3.29 10.02 11.72
CA LYS A 48 -4.35 9.35 12.45
C LYS A 48 -4.13 9.40 13.96
N LEU A 49 -2.88 9.32 14.41
CA LEU A 49 -2.53 9.54 15.80
C LEU A 49 -2.84 10.99 16.20
N ASP A 50 -2.53 11.99 15.39
CA ASP A 50 -2.87 13.38 15.70
C ASP A 50 -4.39 13.62 15.81
N GLU A 51 -5.19 12.96 14.98
CA GLU A 51 -6.66 12.97 15.11
C GLU A 51 -7.13 12.36 16.44
N THR A 52 -6.68 11.13 16.74
CA THR A 52 -7.12 10.38 17.94
C THR A 52 -6.52 10.93 19.24
N GLY A 53 -5.40 11.63 19.18
CA GLY A 53 -4.73 12.24 20.34
C GLY A 53 -5.53 13.36 20.99
N LYS A 54 -6.51 13.92 20.26
CA LYS A 54 -7.43 14.94 20.74
C LYS A 54 -8.55 14.36 21.63
N ILE A 55 -8.71 13.04 21.66
CA ILE A 55 -9.74 12.35 22.44
C ILE A 55 -9.29 12.25 23.91
N SER A 56 -10.09 12.79 24.82
CA SER A 56 -9.81 12.83 26.26
C SER A 56 -10.54 11.73 27.03
N GLU A 57 -10.53 10.50 26.51
CA GLU A 57 -11.17 9.34 27.13
C GLU A 57 -10.25 8.63 28.14
N VAL A 58 -10.83 8.00 29.16
CA VAL A 58 -10.12 7.18 30.14
C VAL A 58 -10.69 5.77 30.10
N ILE A 59 -9.81 4.79 29.87
CA ILE A 59 -10.12 3.37 29.85
C ILE A 59 -10.02 2.84 31.28
N GLU A 60 -11.04 2.11 31.73
CA GLU A 60 -11.02 1.36 32.98
C GLU A 60 -10.84 -0.13 32.68
N THR A 61 -9.80 -0.76 33.22
CA THR A 61 -9.55 -2.19 33.06
C THR A 61 -9.62 -2.93 34.41
N GLY A 62 -10.27 -4.11 34.40
CA GLY A 62 -10.37 -5.02 35.54
C GLY A 62 -11.80 -5.48 35.87
N TYR A 63 -11.95 -6.75 36.26
CA TYR A 63 -13.18 -7.29 36.86
C TYR A 63 -13.06 -7.25 38.38
N ALA A 64 -13.95 -6.53 39.05
CA ALA A 64 -14.06 -6.56 40.51
C ALA A 64 -14.96 -7.75 40.89
N VAL A 65 -14.36 -8.88 41.27
CA VAL A 65 -15.09 -10.04 41.82
C VAL A 65 -15.30 -9.89 43.33
N ASP A 66 -14.45 -9.11 43.99
CA ASP A 66 -14.63 -8.61 45.36
C ASP A 66 -14.29 -7.11 45.35
N ASP A 67 -15.14 -6.25 45.94
CA ASP A 67 -15.11 -4.77 45.91
C ASP A 67 -13.84 -4.09 46.52
N VAL A 68 -12.73 -4.81 46.64
CA VAL A 68 -11.56 -4.43 47.45
C VAL A 68 -10.40 -3.85 46.62
N LYS A 69 -10.38 -4.00 45.29
CA LYS A 69 -9.29 -3.46 44.44
C LYS A 69 -9.75 -2.34 43.50
N PRO A 70 -9.07 -1.18 43.47
CA PRO A 70 -9.40 -0.10 42.55
C PRO A 70 -9.14 -0.52 41.10
N LYS A 71 -10.07 -0.16 40.21
CA LYS A 71 -9.90 -0.37 38.76
C LYS A 71 -8.69 0.41 38.25
N ASN A 72 -7.92 -0.19 37.35
CA ASN A 72 -6.82 0.52 36.70
C ASN A 72 -7.41 1.50 35.69
N LYS A 73 -7.06 2.78 35.83
CA LYS A 73 -7.48 3.85 34.91
C LYS A 73 -6.30 4.27 34.05
N LYS A 74 -6.47 4.28 32.73
CA LYS A 74 -5.44 4.74 31.78
C LYS A 74 -6.07 5.67 30.75
N GLU A 75 -5.43 6.80 30.48
CA GLU A 75 -5.85 7.69 29.40
C GLU A 75 -5.78 6.95 28.05
N TYR A 76 -6.85 7.03 27.25
CA TYR A 76 -6.95 6.42 25.92
C TYR A 76 -5.75 6.80 25.04
N LYS A 77 -5.36 8.08 25.05
CA LYS A 77 -4.22 8.59 24.27
C LYS A 77 -2.88 7.94 24.62
N LYS A 78 -2.73 7.36 25.82
CA LYS A 78 -1.51 6.65 26.27
C LYS A 78 -1.67 5.13 26.18
N SER A 79 -2.85 4.64 25.78
CA SER A 79 -3.17 3.22 25.74
C SER A 79 -2.57 2.55 24.51
N GLU A 80 -2.24 1.27 24.65
CA GLU A 80 -1.87 0.42 23.52
C GLU A 80 -3.08 0.15 22.62
N LEU A 81 -4.28 0.08 23.21
CA LEU A 81 -5.55 -0.06 22.50
C LEU A 81 -5.70 0.98 21.39
N ARG A 82 -5.39 2.26 21.68
CA ARG A 82 -5.41 3.34 20.68
C ARG A 82 -4.51 3.01 19.49
N LEU A 83 -3.31 2.46 19.72
CA LEU A 83 -2.39 2.13 18.63
C LEU A 83 -2.96 1.00 17.77
N ILE A 84 -3.53 -0.05 18.38
CA ILE A 84 -4.15 -1.16 17.66
C ILE A 84 -5.33 -0.67 16.82
N GLU A 85 -6.24 0.09 17.41
CA GLU A 85 -7.39 0.68 16.71
C GLU A 85 -6.98 1.65 15.59
N THR A 86 -5.88 2.38 15.79
CA THR A 86 -5.32 3.27 14.77
C THR A 86 -4.75 2.48 13.61
N LEU A 87 -4.05 1.37 13.89
CA LEU A 87 -3.50 0.48 12.87
C LEU A 87 -4.59 -0.31 12.12
N ASP A 88 -5.76 -0.50 12.73
CA ASP A 88 -6.95 -1.01 12.07
C ASP A 88 -7.55 0.03 11.11
N GLY A 89 -7.72 -0.37 9.85
CA GLY A 89 -8.32 0.49 8.83
C GLY A 89 -7.42 1.63 8.31
N ILE A 90 -6.20 1.82 8.83
CA ILE A 90 -5.29 2.87 8.34
C ILE A 90 -5.00 2.74 6.84
N CYS A 91 -4.85 1.49 6.37
CA CYS A 91 -4.53 1.20 4.98
C CYS A 91 -5.68 1.55 4.03
N GLU A 92 -6.93 1.70 4.49
CA GLU A 92 -8.03 2.19 3.62
C GLU A 92 -7.74 3.61 3.09
N ARG A 93 -6.97 4.41 3.84
CA ARG A 93 -6.59 5.75 3.40
C ARG A 93 -5.70 5.75 2.16
N ILE A 94 -5.00 4.64 1.88
CA ILE A 94 -4.14 4.50 0.71
C ILE A 94 -4.92 4.60 -0.60
N LEU A 95 -6.19 4.19 -0.62
CA LEU A 95 -7.03 4.29 -1.81
C LEU A 95 -7.29 5.74 -2.28
N ASN A 96 -7.01 6.74 -1.44
CA ASN A 96 -7.08 8.15 -1.82
C ASN A 96 -5.82 8.69 -2.50
N TYR A 97 -4.78 7.85 -2.65
CA TYR A 97 -3.57 8.20 -3.37
C TYR A 97 -3.73 7.88 -4.85
N ASN A 98 -3.04 8.65 -5.68
CA ASN A 98 -2.92 8.44 -7.10
C ASN A 98 -1.45 8.32 -7.50
N ILE A 99 -1.22 7.69 -8.65
CA ILE A 99 0.09 7.61 -9.27
C ILE A 99 0.31 8.82 -10.19
N HIS A 100 1.32 9.61 -9.86
CA HIS A 100 1.86 10.70 -10.65
C HIS A 100 2.99 10.14 -11.53
N LYS A 101 2.62 9.60 -12.70
CA LYS A 101 3.57 8.97 -13.63
C LYS A 101 4.63 9.93 -14.14
N GLU A 102 4.36 11.24 -14.09
CA GLU A 102 5.31 12.31 -14.38
C GLU A 102 6.48 12.40 -13.38
N ARG A 103 6.35 11.83 -12.17
CA ARG A 103 7.36 11.85 -11.12
C ARG A 103 8.07 10.50 -11.00
N LYS A 104 9.38 10.52 -10.78
CA LYS A 104 10.23 9.32 -10.64
C LYS A 104 10.69 9.04 -9.22
N ASP A 105 10.46 9.98 -8.30
CA ASP A 105 10.87 9.89 -6.91
C ASP A 105 9.73 9.34 -6.03
N SER A 106 9.98 9.26 -4.72
CA SER A 106 9.00 8.80 -3.72
C SER A 106 7.79 9.73 -3.56
N THR A 107 7.67 10.81 -4.34
CA THR A 107 6.49 11.69 -4.39
C THR A 107 5.53 11.32 -5.53
N ARG A 108 5.84 10.25 -6.27
CA ARG A 108 4.96 9.70 -7.31
C ARG A 108 3.64 9.16 -6.75
N PHE A 109 3.58 8.80 -5.48
CA PHE A 109 2.32 8.52 -4.77
C PHE A 109 1.90 9.76 -4.00
N ALA A 110 0.86 10.44 -4.46
CA ALA A 110 0.31 11.60 -3.78
C ALA A 110 -1.22 11.65 -3.90
N LYS A 111 -1.86 12.34 -2.97
CA LYS A 111 -3.32 12.56 -2.99
C LYS A 111 -3.67 13.61 -4.05
N GLY A 112 -4.83 13.44 -4.67
CA GLY A 112 -5.32 14.33 -5.74
C GLY A 112 -4.95 13.85 -7.14
N MET A 113 -5.52 14.47 -8.15
CA MET A 113 -5.38 14.05 -9.55
C MET A 113 -3.98 14.37 -10.10
N SER A 114 -3.37 13.47 -10.87
CA SER A 114 -2.07 13.70 -11.52
C SER A 114 -2.14 14.75 -12.62
N GLU A 115 -1.01 15.37 -12.95
CA GLU A 115 -0.95 16.40 -13.99
C GLU A 115 -1.38 15.85 -15.35
N THR A 116 -1.00 14.59 -15.61
CA THR A 116 -1.41 13.85 -16.80
C THR A 116 -2.93 13.69 -16.85
N PHE A 117 -3.56 13.22 -15.76
CA PHE A 117 -5.01 13.04 -15.75
C PHE A 117 -5.78 14.36 -15.81
N GLN A 118 -5.31 15.41 -15.12
CA GLN A 118 -5.90 16.75 -15.21
C GLN A 118 -5.92 17.26 -16.67
N THR A 119 -4.83 17.02 -17.40
CA THR A 119 -4.73 17.37 -18.81
C THR A 119 -5.72 16.56 -19.66
N LEU A 120 -5.82 15.26 -19.42
CA LEU A 120 -6.74 14.38 -20.16
C LEU A 120 -8.21 14.75 -19.92
N HIS A 121 -8.62 15.00 -18.68
CA HIS A 121 -9.94 15.52 -18.37
C HIS A 121 -10.19 16.86 -19.06
N GLY A 122 -9.24 17.80 -19.01
CA GLY A 122 -9.37 19.09 -19.68
C GLY A 122 -9.48 19.01 -21.20
N LEU A 123 -8.93 17.97 -21.84
CA LEU A 123 -9.14 17.69 -23.26
C LEU A 123 -10.56 17.19 -23.53
N VAL A 124 -11.04 16.24 -22.71
CA VAL A 124 -12.40 15.72 -22.79
C VAL A 124 -13.43 16.85 -22.57
N ASP A 125 -13.20 17.73 -21.61
CA ASP A 125 -14.06 18.90 -21.32
C ASP A 125 -14.14 19.89 -22.50
N LYS A 126 -13.08 19.94 -23.31
CA LYS A 126 -13.04 20.74 -24.56
C LYS A 126 -13.66 20.02 -25.75
N GLY A 127 -14.23 18.83 -25.56
CA GLY A 127 -14.86 18.02 -26.60
C GLY A 127 -13.87 17.19 -27.42
N VAL A 128 -12.61 17.07 -26.98
CA VAL A 128 -11.63 16.20 -27.64
C VAL A 128 -11.88 14.75 -27.21
N LYS A 129 -12.01 13.85 -28.19
CA LYS A 129 -12.13 12.41 -27.92
C LYS A 129 -10.78 11.86 -27.50
N VAL A 130 -10.66 11.47 -26.24
CA VAL A 130 -9.49 10.79 -25.69
C VAL A 130 -9.82 9.30 -25.51
N GLU A 131 -9.05 8.42 -26.14
CA GLU A 131 -9.24 6.97 -26.04
C GLU A 131 -8.08 6.35 -25.27
N LEU A 132 -8.31 6.00 -23.99
CA LEU A 132 -7.32 5.32 -23.15
C LEU A 132 -7.48 3.79 -23.14
N GLY A 133 -8.45 3.25 -23.88
CA GLY A 133 -8.80 1.82 -23.80
C GLY A 133 -9.50 1.41 -22.50
N ILE A 134 -9.82 2.38 -21.62
CA ILE A 134 -10.60 2.18 -20.39
C ILE A 134 -11.81 3.14 -20.36
N PRO A 135 -13.00 2.67 -19.92
CA PRO A 135 -14.17 3.52 -19.73
C PRO A 135 -13.89 4.72 -18.81
N TYR A 136 -14.49 5.87 -19.13
CA TYR A 136 -14.31 7.13 -18.39
C TYR A 136 -14.66 6.99 -16.89
N GLU A 137 -15.65 6.18 -16.55
CA GLU A 137 -16.06 5.88 -15.18
C GLU A 137 -14.98 5.19 -14.32
N LEU A 138 -13.93 4.65 -14.96
CA LEU A 138 -12.80 3.98 -14.31
C LEU A 138 -11.56 4.88 -14.20
N TRP A 139 -11.59 6.10 -14.72
CA TRP A 139 -10.44 7.01 -14.73
C TRP A 139 -10.03 7.47 -13.34
N ASP A 140 -11.01 7.70 -12.46
CA ASP A 140 -10.80 8.13 -11.08
C ASP A 140 -10.73 6.97 -10.08
N LYS A 141 -10.71 5.72 -10.55
CA LYS A 141 -10.59 4.56 -9.65
C LYS A 141 -9.12 4.30 -9.29
N PRO A 142 -8.85 3.78 -8.08
CA PRO A 142 -7.51 3.42 -7.67
C PRO A 142 -6.83 2.48 -8.67
N SER A 143 -5.58 2.79 -9.01
CA SER A 143 -4.81 1.99 -9.97
C SER A 143 -4.34 0.68 -9.35
N ALA A 144 -3.79 -0.22 -10.19
CA ALA A 144 -3.20 -1.47 -9.72
C ALA A 144 -2.02 -1.22 -8.76
N GLU A 145 -1.21 -0.20 -9.02
CA GLU A 145 -0.10 0.22 -8.16
C GLU A 145 -0.58 0.64 -6.77
N VAL A 146 -1.65 1.44 -6.70
CA VAL A 146 -2.24 1.91 -5.43
C VAL A 146 -2.92 0.77 -4.68
N THR A 147 -3.64 -0.08 -5.39
CA THR A 147 -4.31 -1.25 -4.80
C THR A 147 -3.29 -2.24 -4.23
N ASN A 148 -2.19 -2.49 -4.95
CA ASN A 148 -1.08 -3.29 -4.46
C ASN A 148 -0.39 -2.63 -3.25
N MET A 149 -0.18 -1.31 -3.28
CA MET A 149 0.36 -0.56 -2.14
C MET A 149 -0.54 -0.69 -0.89
N LYS A 150 -1.87 -0.73 -1.06
CA LYS A 150 -2.81 -1.02 0.04
C LYS A 150 -2.58 -2.40 0.63
N THR A 151 -2.49 -3.44 -0.21
CA THR A 151 -2.21 -4.81 0.25
C THR A 151 -0.86 -4.91 0.97
N GLN A 152 0.17 -4.23 0.46
CA GLN A 152 1.46 -4.16 1.14
C GLN A 152 1.33 -3.49 2.52
N CYS A 153 0.62 -2.36 2.62
CA CYS A 153 0.34 -1.70 3.90
C CYS A 153 -0.35 -2.62 4.90
N GLU A 154 -1.36 -3.38 4.47
CA GLU A 154 -2.07 -4.32 5.34
C GLU A 154 -1.10 -5.35 5.93
N SER A 155 -0.17 -5.85 5.11
CA SER A 155 0.91 -6.74 5.58
C SER A 155 1.82 -6.05 6.60
N PHE A 156 2.27 -4.81 6.34
CA PHE A 156 3.11 -4.05 7.27
C PHE A 156 2.40 -3.76 8.60
N SER A 157 1.15 -3.28 8.55
CA SER A 157 0.33 -2.97 9.74
C SER A 157 0.09 -4.23 10.58
N ASN A 158 -0.20 -5.36 9.94
CA ASN A 158 -0.37 -6.63 10.65
C ASN A 158 0.92 -7.08 11.35
N ASN A 159 2.07 -6.93 10.70
CA ASN A 159 3.36 -7.25 11.35
C ASN A 159 3.62 -6.37 12.58
N MET A 160 3.22 -5.10 12.57
CA MET A 160 3.36 -4.20 13.72
C MET A 160 2.47 -4.58 14.90
N LYS A 161 1.33 -5.24 14.66
CA LYS A 161 0.40 -5.70 15.72
C LYS A 161 0.86 -6.96 16.43
N VAL A 162 1.82 -7.69 15.86
CA VAL A 162 2.29 -9.00 16.35
C VAL A 162 3.59 -8.90 17.16
N ILE A 163 4.17 -7.70 17.26
CA ILE A 163 5.36 -7.39 18.08
C ILE A 163 4.91 -6.92 19.46
#